data_AF-R5FT36-F1
#
_entry.id   AF-R5FT36-F1
#
_cell.length_a   1.000
_cell.length_b   1.000
_cell.length_c   1.000
_cell.angle_alpha   90.00
_cell.angle_beta   90.00
_cell.angle_gamma   90.00
#
_symmetry.space_group_name_H-M   'P 1'
#
loop_
_entity.id
_entity.type
_entity.pdbx_description
1 polymer ?
#
loop_
_entity_poly.entity_id
_entity_poly.type
_entity_poly.pdbx_seq_one_letter_code
_entity_poly.pdbx_strand_id
1 'polypeptide(L)' 'MIELNKIAFIDEDGFDFNDGESLIRFDTVAYYPDRNEIIYAITNNGKISVITYDVFEDDKGHYIEYGNMLIKIYISED' A
#
# COMPACT_ATOMS: atom_id res chain seq x y z
N MET A 1 -10.08 -8.80 23.16
CA MET A 1 -10.66 -9.20 21.86
C MET A 1 -10.58 -7.96 20.99
N ILE A 2 -9.82 -7.98 19.90
CA ILE A 2 -9.71 -6.83 18.99
C ILE A 2 -10.87 -6.94 18.00
N GLU A 3 -11.71 -5.92 17.91
CA GLU A 3 -12.80 -5.84 16.93
C GLU A 3 -12.22 -5.45 15.56
N LEU A 4 -11.95 -6.46 14.73
CA LEU A 4 -11.34 -6.29 13.41
C LEU A 4 -12.17 -5.37 12.49
N ASN A 5 -13.49 -5.29 12.70
CA ASN A 5 -14.42 -4.47 11.90
C ASN A 5 -14.32 -2.95 12.17
N LYS A 6 -13.52 -2.51 13.16
CA LYS A 6 -13.26 -1.09 13.46
C LYS A 6 -11.93 -0.57 12.90
N ILE A 7 -11.09 -1.47 12.39
CA ILE A 7 -9.91 -1.10 11.62
C ILE A 7 -10.45 -0.97 10.20
N ALA A 8 -10.66 0.26 9.75
CA ALA A 8 -11.32 0.55 8.48
C ALA A 8 -10.75 -0.31 7.35
N PHE A 9 -11.59 -1.18 6.77
CA PHE A 9 -11.38 -1.71 5.44
C PHE A 9 -12.17 -0.80 4.51
N ILE A 10 -11.48 0.12 3.85
CA ILE A 10 -11.99 0.77 2.66
C ILE A 10 -11.00 0.45 1.55
N ASP A 11 -11.11 -0.77 1.01
CA ASP A 11 -10.88 -1.08 -0.40
C ASP A 11 -11.37 -2.52 -0.66
N GLU A 12 -12.12 -2.73 -1.74
CA GLU A 12 -12.54 -4.08 -2.14
C GLU A 12 -11.49 -4.80 -2.99
N ASP A 13 -10.50 -4.09 -3.58
CA ASP A 13 -9.49 -4.74 -4.44
C ASP A 13 -8.09 -4.16 -4.20
N GLY A 14 -7.44 -4.59 -3.12
CA GLY A 14 -5.98 -4.49 -2.99
C GLY A 14 -5.25 -5.07 -4.22
N PHE A 15 -4.01 -4.67 -4.47
CA PHE A 15 -3.25 -5.08 -5.65
C PHE A 15 -2.12 -6.06 -5.31
N ASP A 16 -1.73 -6.85 -6.32
CA ASP A 16 -0.58 -7.74 -6.23
C ASP A 16 0.62 -7.12 -6.96
N PHE A 17 1.78 -7.17 -6.33
CA PHE A 17 3.05 -6.69 -6.85
C PHE A 17 4.07 -7.82 -6.83
N ASN A 18 4.71 -8.09 -7.97
CA ASN A 18 5.79 -9.06 -8.05
C ASN A 18 7.13 -8.32 -7.91
N ASP A 19 7.84 -8.57 -6.81
CA ASP A 19 9.13 -7.93 -6.53
C ASP A 19 10.32 -8.63 -7.24
N GLY A 20 10.04 -9.68 -8.03
CA GLY A 20 11.01 -10.53 -8.70
C GLY A 20 11.30 -11.84 -7.94
N GLU A 21 10.96 -11.92 -6.65
CA GLU A 21 11.14 -13.11 -5.81
C GLU A 21 9.81 -13.73 -5.38
N SER A 22 8.81 -12.90 -5.08
CA SER A 22 7.51 -13.33 -4.58
C SER A 22 6.38 -12.38 -4.99
N LEU A 23 5.14 -12.89 -4.92
CA LEU A 23 3.94 -12.07 -5.08
C LEU A 23 3.57 -11.46 -3.74
N ILE A 24 3.49 -10.13 -3.70
CA ILE A 24 3.21 -9.33 -2.51
C ILE A 24 1.85 -8.66 -2.70
N ARG A 25 0.94 -8.91 -1.77
CA ARG A 25 -0.40 -8.30 -1.76
C ARG A 25 -0.37 -7.04 -0.92
N PHE A 26 -0.89 -5.94 -1.45
CA PHE A 26 -1.10 -4.67 -0.75
C PHE A 26 -2.60 -4.43 -0.64
N ASP A 27 -3.12 -4.41 0.58
CA ASP A 27 -4.52 -4.06 0.85
C ASP A 27 -4.56 -2.70 1.55
N THR A 28 -5.27 -1.73 0.95
CA THR A 28 -5.36 -0.36 1.48
C THR A 28 -6.12 -0.37 2.81
N VAL A 29 -5.49 0.17 3.86
CA VAL A 29 -6.11 0.34 5.19
C VAL A 29 -6.66 1.75 5.34
N ALA A 30 -5.87 2.75 4.96
CA ALA A 30 -6.28 4.16 5.03
C ALA A 30 -5.43 5.03 4.10
N TYR A 31 -6.01 6.09 3.55
CA TYR A 31 -5.32 7.11 2.78
C TYR A 31 -5.61 8.50 3.39
N TYR A 32 -4.56 9.28 3.63
CA TYR A 32 -4.62 10.61 4.23
C TYR A 32 -3.93 11.64 3.30
N PRO A 33 -4.65 12.20 2.31
CA PRO A 33 -4.09 13.17 1.36
C PRO A 33 -3.47 14.40 2.03
N ASP A 34 -4.10 14.94 3.08
CA ASP A 34 -3.61 16.12 3.80
C ASP A 34 -2.24 15.91 4.47
N ARG A 35 -1.80 14.66 4.60
CA ARG A 35 -0.51 14.28 5.19
C ARG A 35 0.45 13.66 4.17
N ASN A 36 0.00 13.45 2.94
CA ASN A 36 0.71 12.64 1.94
C ASN A 36 1.10 11.26 2.48
N GLU A 37 0.15 10.57 3.14
CA GLU A 37 0.39 9.26 3.76
C GLU A 37 -0.64 8.24 3.30
N ILE A 38 -0.20 7.01 3.04
CA ILE A 38 -1.08 5.85 2.81
C ILE A 38 -0.64 4.69 3.71
N ILE A 39 -1.59 3.94 4.24
CA ILE A 39 -1.35 2.78 5.10
C ILE A 39 -1.78 1.52 4.35
N TYR A 40 -0.86 0.58 4.21
CA TYR A 40 -1.11 -0.72 3.61
C TYR A 40 -0.97 -1.85 4.63
N ALA A 41 -1.87 -2.82 4.55
CA ALA A 41 -1.62 -4.17 5.03
C ALA A 41 -0.92 -4.95 3.91
N ILE A 42 0.31 -5.37 4.16
CA ILE A 42 1.16 -6.06 3.20
C ILE A 42 1.24 -7.53 3.57
N THR A 43 0.82 -8.41 2.66
CA THR A 43 1.04 -9.85 2.78
C THR A 43 2.20 -10.27 1.87
N ASN A 44 3.29 -10.74 2.47
CA ASN A 44 4.44 -11.32 1.77
C ASN A 44 4.71 -12.72 2.32
N ASN A 45 4.57 -13.75 1.48
CA ASN A 45 4.78 -15.15 1.84
C ASN A 45 4.05 -15.58 3.13
N GLY A 46 2.80 -15.12 3.29
CA GLY A 46 1.96 -15.40 4.46
C GLY A 46 2.24 -14.56 5.71
N LYS A 47 3.30 -13.72 5.71
CA LYS A 47 3.52 -12.73 6.77
C LYS A 47 2.76 -11.45 6.44
N ILE A 48 1.96 -10.98 7.39
CA ILE A 48 1.23 -9.70 7.29
C ILE A 48 1.95 -8.63 8.10
N SER A 49 2.18 -7.46 7.50
CA SER A 49 2.70 -6.26 8.16
C SER A 49 1.81 -5.06 7.82
N VAL A 50 1.62 -4.11 8.74
CA VAL A 50 0.91 -2.85 8.46
C VAL A 50 1.93 -1.73 8.43
N ILE A 51 2.04 -1.02 7.30
CA ILE A 51 3.10 -0.04 7.06
C ILE A 51 2.48 1.25 6.52
N THR A 52 2.94 2.38 7.06
CA THR A 52 2.67 3.72 6.51
C THR A 52 3.74 4.06 5.49
N TYR A 53 3.31 4.49 4.30
CA TYR A 53 4.15 5.02 3.25
C TYR A 53 3.90 6.51 3.09
N ASP A 54 4.97 7.25 2.78
CA ASP A 54 4.88 8.57 2.19
C ASP A 54 4.36 8.44 0.74
N VAL A 55 3.49 9.37 0.35
CA VAL A 55 2.94 9.49 -0.99
C VAL A 55 3.63 10.64 -1.71
N PHE A 56 4.20 10.33 -2.86
CA PHE A 56 4.86 11.27 -3.75
C PHE A 56 4.00 11.52 -4.99
N GLU A 57 4.35 12.56 -5.75
CA GLU A 57 3.67 12.92 -6.99
C GLU A 57 4.71 13.23 -8.08
N ASP A 58 4.48 12.75 -9.29
CA ASP A 58 5.19 13.17 -10.50
C ASP A 58 4.21 13.32 -11.68
N ASP A 59 4.75 13.46 -12.90
CA ASP A 59 3.95 13.67 -14.11
C ASP A 59 3.03 12.50 -14.47
N LYS A 60 3.19 11.34 -13.83
CA LYS A 60 2.33 10.15 -14.01
C LYS A 60 1.31 9.95 -12.90
N GLY A 61 1.34 10.79 -11.86
CA GLY A 61 0.40 10.76 -10.75
C GLY A 61 1.04 10.40 -9.41
N HIS A 62 0.22 9.93 -8.48
CA HIS A 62 0.64 9.64 -7.11
C HIS A 62 1.25 8.24 -6.99
N TYR A 63 2.33 8.12 -6.23
CA TYR A 63 3.03 6.85 -6.02
C TYR A 63 3.65 6.72 -4.63
N ILE A 64 3.92 5.48 -4.24
CA ILE A 64 4.78 5.13 -3.11
C ILE A 64 6.11 4.58 -3.61
N GLU A 65 7.14 4.62 -2.77
CA GLU A 65 8.42 3.94 -3.02
C GLU A 65 8.49 2.63 -2.22
N TYR A 66 8.83 1.54 -2.91
CA TYR A 66 8.88 0.20 -2.34
C TYR A 66 10.26 -0.46 -2.48
N GLY A 67 10.72 -1.08 -1.38
CA GLY A 67 11.95 -1.85 -1.33
C GLY A 67 13.23 -1.02 -1.40
N ASN A 68 14.38 -1.69 -1.35
CA ASN A 68 15.70 -1.03 -1.31
C ASN A 68 16.05 -0.28 -2.60
N MET A 69 15.37 -0.58 -3.70
CA MET A 69 15.56 0.08 -5.00
C MET A 69 14.62 1.27 -5.20
N LEU A 70 13.78 1.61 -4.20
CA LEU A 70 12.80 2.69 -4.28
C LEU A 70 11.91 2.57 -5.53
N ILE A 71 11.38 1.36 -5.76
CA ILE A 71 10.51 1.09 -6.90
C ILE A 71 9.25 1.93 -6.74
N LYS A 72 8.92 2.73 -7.75
CA LYS A 72 7.67 3.51 -7.78
C LYS A 72 6.48 2.58 -8.03
N ILE A 73 5.54 2.55 -7.10
CA ILE A 73 4.24 1.89 -7.25
C ILE A 73 3.18 2.98 -7.28
N TYR A 74 2.54 3.16 -8.44
CA TYR A 74 1.50 4.18 -8.62
C TYR A 74 0.20 3.72 -7.96
N ILE A 75 -0.40 4.60 -7.17
CA ILE A 75 -1.61 4.32 -6.37
C ILE A 75 -2.91 4.77 -7.07
N SER A 76 -2.78 5.45 -8.21
CA SER A 76 -3.88 5.75 -9.14
C SER A 76 -3.31 5.84 -10.56
N GLU A 77 -4.07 5.36 -11.55
CA GLU A 77 -3.90 5.78 -12.95
C GLU A 77 -4.94 6.88 -13.24
N ASP A 78 -4.52 7.98 -13.87
CA ASP A 78 -5.47 8.92 -14.52
C ASP A 78 -6.05 8.31 -15.81
#